data_AF-A0A811L2G4-F1
#
_entry.id   AF-A0A811L2G4-F1
#
_cell.length_a   1.000
_cell.length_b   1.000
_cell.length_c   1.000
_cell.angle_alpha   90.00
_cell.angle_beta   90.00
_cell.angle_gamma   90.00
#
_symmetry.space_group_name_H-M   'P 1'
#
loop_
_entity.id
_entity.type
_entity.pdbx_description
1 polymer ?
#
loop_
_entity_poly.entity_id
_entity_poly.type
_entity_poly.pdbx_seq_one_letter_code
_entity_poly.pdbx_strand_id
1 'polypeptide(L)'
;MKLMFLALILPAVGFCQSTENPEDQTIAGNQLDFLNEEEQQKVNEIFEQNQEKPRKDLRKALKVYSLSLPQDVQDKAHEARKDLDAKVKASKAKVKKLGKSLQYLLKRLDHFIKNDKLSLKKAKVLVGETLKNAKPELLKDYEEANLDDVYQRHEQQVFYFTTK
;
A
#
# COMPACT_ATOMS: atom_id res chain seq x y z
N MET A 1 24.70 -10.96 -38.87
CA MET A 1 23.63 -10.02 -38.51
C MET A 1 23.11 -10.40 -37.13
N LYS A 2 23.13 -9.45 -36.19
CA LYS A 2 22.71 -9.57 -34.79
C LYS A 2 21.20 -9.31 -34.64
N LEU A 3 20.66 -9.76 -33.49
CA LEU A 3 19.29 -9.71 -32.93
C LEU A 3 18.49 -10.98 -33.27
N MET A 4 18.31 -12.01 -32.43
CA MET A 4 18.12 -12.14 -30.96
C MET A 4 16.93 -11.36 -30.38
N PHE A 5 16.24 -12.03 -29.44
CA PHE A 5 15.07 -11.67 -28.60
C PHE A 5 13.71 -12.19 -29.13
N LEU A 6 12.87 -12.91 -28.36
CA LEU A 6 12.94 -13.35 -26.98
C LEU A 6 11.92 -14.48 -26.75
N ALA A 7 12.28 -15.41 -25.86
CA ALA A 7 11.54 -16.59 -25.48
C ALA A 7 10.25 -16.29 -24.70
N LEU A 8 9.28 -17.21 -24.88
CA LEU A 8 8.24 -17.57 -23.92
C LEU A 8 8.80 -17.69 -22.49
N ILE A 9 8.31 -16.87 -21.56
CA ILE A 9 8.30 -17.19 -20.12
C ILE A 9 7.03 -16.60 -19.49
N LEU A 10 6.10 -17.48 -19.13
CA LEU A 10 5.23 -17.30 -17.96
C LEU A 10 6.12 -17.38 -16.70
N PRO A 11 5.92 -16.49 -15.71
CA PRO A 11 5.94 -16.90 -14.32
C PRO A 11 4.53 -16.71 -13.76
N ALA A 12 3.86 -17.76 -13.28
CA ALA A 12 4.17 -18.43 -12.02
C ALA A 12 4.16 -17.44 -10.84
N VAL A 13 3.37 -17.80 -9.84
CA VAL A 13 3.25 -17.19 -8.52
C VAL A 13 4.66 -16.87 -7.99
N GLY A 14 5.05 -15.61 -8.13
CA GLY A 14 6.37 -15.10 -7.81
C GLY A 14 6.28 -14.19 -6.61
N PHE A 15 6.49 -14.79 -5.44
CA PHE A 15 7.19 -14.19 -4.31
C PHE A 15 8.14 -13.09 -4.82
N CYS A 16 8.02 -11.86 -4.33
CA CYS A 16 9.12 -10.90 -4.44
C CYS A 16 10.29 -11.48 -3.66
N GLN A 17 11.12 -12.30 -4.32
CA GLN A 17 12.47 -12.57 -3.87
C GLN A 17 13.28 -11.31 -4.14
N SER A 18 13.43 -10.54 -3.07
CA SER A 18 14.53 -9.64 -2.76
C SER A 18 15.82 -10.01 -3.52
N THR A 19 16.28 -9.09 -4.34
CA THR A 19 17.69 -9.00 -4.70
C THR A 19 18.35 -8.08 -3.69
N GLU A 20 19.04 -8.69 -2.73
CA GLU A 20 20.19 -8.12 -2.01
C GLU A 20 19.97 -6.82 -1.21
N ASN A 21 19.03 -6.83 -0.25
CA ASN A 21 19.21 -6.14 1.03
C ASN A 21 18.22 -6.70 2.07
N PRO A 22 18.64 -7.26 3.23
CA PRO A 22 17.72 -7.75 4.26
C PRO A 22 16.85 -6.64 4.90
N GLU A 23 17.14 -5.37 4.62
CA GLU A 23 16.33 -4.21 5.06
C GLU A 23 15.02 -4.03 4.27
N ASP A 24 14.89 -4.64 3.08
CA ASP A 24 13.74 -4.43 2.17
C ASP A 24 12.56 -5.42 2.38
N GLN A 25 12.64 -6.33 3.37
CA GLN A 25 11.60 -7.35 3.59
C GLN A 25 10.46 -6.94 4.51
N THR A 26 10.47 -5.73 5.06
CA THR A 26 9.30 -5.23 5.77
C THR A 26 8.34 -4.59 4.78
N ILE A 27 7.09 -5.08 4.74
CA ILE A 27 5.98 -4.42 4.04
C ILE A 27 5.75 -2.97 4.59
N ALA A 28 6.47 -2.61 5.66
CA ALA A 28 6.43 -1.37 6.43
C ALA A 28 7.76 -0.58 6.41
N GLY A 29 8.54 -0.61 5.32
CA GLY A 29 9.82 0.11 5.20
C GLY A 29 9.78 1.53 5.81
N ASN A 30 10.66 1.76 6.79
CA ASN A 30 10.91 3.00 7.56
C ASN A 30 9.73 3.60 8.35
N GLN A 31 8.60 2.89 8.49
CA GLN A 31 7.35 3.49 8.97
C GLN A 31 6.86 2.97 10.33
N LEU A 32 7.50 1.91 10.83
CA LEU A 32 7.28 1.36 12.16
C LEU A 32 8.58 1.31 12.97
N ASP A 33 9.56 2.15 12.64
CA ASP A 33 10.89 2.17 13.29
C ASP A 33 10.81 2.55 14.78
N PHE A 34 9.66 3.06 15.20
CA PHE A 34 9.36 3.32 16.61
C PHE A 34 8.87 2.07 17.37
N LEU A 35 8.56 0.97 16.67
CA LEU A 35 8.29 -0.34 17.25
C LEU A 35 9.59 -1.13 17.39
N ASN A 36 9.72 -1.86 18.49
CA ASN A 36 10.81 -2.82 18.65
C ASN A 36 10.58 -4.09 17.79
N GLU A 37 11.58 -4.98 17.72
CA GLU A 37 11.53 -6.20 16.89
C GLU A 37 10.34 -7.10 17.23
N GLU A 38 10.06 -7.32 18.52
CA GLU A 38 8.93 -8.16 18.96
C GLU A 38 7.59 -7.55 18.52
N GLU A 39 7.46 -6.24 18.66
CA GLU A 39 6.26 -5.51 18.28
C GLU A 39 6.04 -5.53 16.76
N GLN A 40 7.11 -5.39 15.98
CA GLN A 40 7.07 -5.51 14.52
C GLN A 40 6.67 -6.94 14.11
N GLN A 41 7.21 -7.96 14.77
CA GLN A 41 6.83 -9.35 14.52
C GLN A 41 5.34 -9.58 14.80
N LYS A 42 4.79 -9.01 15.87
CA LYS A 42 3.35 -9.10 16.16
C LYS A 42 2.49 -8.41 15.11
N VAL A 43 2.92 -7.26 14.60
CA VAL A 43 2.24 -6.62 13.47
C VAL A 43 2.24 -7.56 12.25
N ASN A 44 3.39 -8.14 11.90
CA ASN A 44 3.52 -9.07 10.78
C ASN A 44 2.61 -10.30 10.94
N GLU A 45 2.57 -10.91 12.12
CA GLU A 45 1.66 -12.03 12.44
C GLU A 45 0.19 -11.64 12.21
N ILE A 46 -0.23 -10.45 12.65
CA ILE A 46 -1.59 -9.94 12.42
C ILE A 46 -1.88 -9.80 10.93
N PHE A 47 -0.92 -9.30 10.14
CA PHE A 47 -1.07 -9.20 8.69
C PHE A 47 -1.24 -10.57 8.04
N GLU A 48 -0.35 -11.52 8.35
CA GLU A 48 -0.39 -12.87 7.78
C GLU A 48 -1.71 -13.58 8.07
N GLN A 49 -2.22 -13.44 9.29
CA GLN A 49 -3.50 -14.05 9.73
C GLN A 49 -4.74 -13.40 9.11
N ASN A 50 -4.62 -12.19 8.55
CA ASN A 50 -5.76 -11.40 8.06
C ASN A 50 -5.63 -10.98 6.59
N GLN A 51 -4.57 -11.36 5.88
CA GLN A 51 -4.32 -10.96 4.49
C GLN A 51 -5.41 -11.39 3.48
N GLU A 52 -6.07 -12.52 3.74
CA GLU A 52 -7.20 -13.04 2.93
C GLU A 52 -8.57 -12.60 3.45
N LYS A 53 -8.63 -12.03 4.66
CA LYS A 53 -9.88 -11.56 5.27
C LYS A 53 -10.23 -10.15 4.80
N PRO A 54 -11.50 -9.74 4.91
CA PRO A 54 -11.89 -8.35 4.67
C PRO A 54 -11.02 -7.36 5.47
N ARG A 55 -10.60 -6.25 4.85
CA ARG A 55 -9.73 -5.25 5.50
C ARG A 55 -10.31 -4.64 6.77
N LYS A 56 -11.63 -4.64 6.94
CA LYS A 56 -12.23 -4.27 8.24
C LYS A 56 -11.71 -5.13 9.40
N ASP A 57 -11.46 -6.41 9.16
CA ASP A 57 -11.04 -7.36 10.19
C ASP A 57 -9.55 -7.18 10.51
N LEU A 58 -8.73 -6.97 9.48
CA LEU A 58 -7.32 -6.57 9.63
C LEU A 58 -7.18 -5.26 10.43
N ARG A 59 -7.92 -4.20 10.05
CA ARG A 59 -7.89 -2.92 10.77
C ARG A 59 -8.37 -3.07 12.22
N LYS A 60 -9.37 -3.93 12.46
CA LYS A 60 -9.83 -4.22 13.81
C LYS A 60 -8.74 -4.92 14.63
N ALA A 61 -8.07 -5.92 14.08
CA ALA A 61 -6.98 -6.63 14.76
C ALA A 61 -5.80 -5.69 15.08
N LEU A 62 -5.37 -4.88 14.10
CA LEU A 62 -4.33 -3.86 14.30
C LEU A 62 -4.75 -2.81 15.34
N LYS A 63 -6.00 -2.37 15.33
CA LYS A 63 -6.53 -1.45 16.36
C LYS A 63 -6.45 -2.06 17.76
N VAL A 64 -6.92 -3.30 17.93
CA VAL A 64 -6.88 -3.98 19.23
C VAL A 64 -5.44 -4.09 19.73
N TYR A 65 -4.51 -4.50 18.86
CA TYR A 65 -3.10 -4.57 19.20
C TYR A 65 -2.52 -3.21 19.57
N SER A 66 -2.83 -2.15 18.82
CA SER A 66 -2.33 -0.81 19.12
C SER A 66 -2.71 -0.28 20.49
N LEU A 67 -3.91 -0.64 20.98
CA LEU A 67 -4.37 -0.24 22.29
C LEU A 67 -3.66 -0.98 23.43
N SER A 68 -2.98 -2.08 23.12
CA SER A 68 -2.16 -2.83 24.07
C SER A 68 -0.71 -2.32 24.16
N LEU A 69 -0.29 -1.45 23.23
CA LEU A 69 1.05 -0.89 23.22
C LEU A 69 1.22 0.19 24.29
N PRO A 70 2.46 0.48 24.73
CA PRO A 70 2.75 1.62 25.60
C PRO A 70 2.24 2.95 25.04
N GLN A 71 1.88 3.90 25.91
CA GLN A 71 1.26 5.16 25.50
C GLN A 71 2.17 5.98 24.57
N ASP A 72 3.49 5.99 24.83
CA ASP A 72 4.46 6.70 23.99
C ASP A 72 4.53 6.12 22.57
N VAL A 73 4.38 4.80 22.43
CA VAL A 73 4.30 4.11 21.13
C VAL A 73 2.98 4.46 20.42
N GLN A 74 1.87 4.50 21.15
CA GLN A 74 0.58 4.93 20.60
C GLN A 74 0.61 6.37 20.09
N ASP A 75 1.28 7.27 20.83
CA ASP A 75 1.42 8.68 20.46
C ASP A 75 2.25 8.84 19.17
N LYS A 76 3.38 8.11 19.05
CA LYS A 76 4.19 8.08 17.82
C LYS A 76 3.41 7.54 16.63
N ALA A 77 2.65 6.47 16.82
CA ALA A 77 1.80 5.92 15.75
C ALA A 77 0.74 6.92 15.28
N HIS A 78 0.16 7.69 16.20
CA HIS A 78 -0.81 8.74 15.87
C HIS A 78 -0.16 9.95 15.17
N GLU A 79 1.08 10.32 15.51
CA GLU A 79 1.83 11.34 14.78
C GLU A 79 2.13 10.90 13.34
N ALA A 80 2.68 9.70 13.19
CA ALA A 80 2.98 9.14 11.87
C ALA A 80 1.71 8.99 11.00
N ARG A 81 0.56 8.70 11.64
CA ARG A 81 -0.75 8.72 10.96
C ARG A 81 -1.08 10.09 10.38
N LYS A 82 -0.93 11.15 11.18
CA LYS A 82 -1.25 12.52 10.75
C LYS A 82 -0.37 12.95 9.57
N ASP A 83 0.91 12.62 9.62
CA ASP A 83 1.84 12.89 8.53
C ASP A 83 1.44 12.16 7.25
N LEU A 84 1.04 10.89 7.36
CA LEU A 84 0.56 10.14 6.23
C LEU A 84 -0.74 10.74 5.66
N ASP A 85 -1.69 11.11 6.52
CA ASP A 85 -2.95 11.74 6.10
C ASP A 85 -2.71 13.10 5.40
N ALA A 86 -1.74 13.88 5.88
CA ALA A 86 -1.30 15.12 5.24
C ALA A 86 -0.70 14.85 3.85
N LYS A 87 0.19 13.85 3.73
CA LYS A 87 0.77 13.43 2.44
C LYS A 87 -0.31 12.95 1.47
N VAL A 88 -1.26 12.15 1.93
CA VAL A 88 -2.41 11.69 1.12
C VAL A 88 -3.27 12.88 0.65
N LYS A 89 -3.51 13.87 1.52
CA LYS A 89 -4.26 15.08 1.16
C LYS A 89 -3.52 15.91 0.11
N ALA A 90 -2.21 16.08 0.27
CA ALA A 90 -1.36 16.77 -0.71
C ALA A 90 -1.38 16.05 -2.07
N SER A 91 -1.26 14.72 -2.06
CA SER A 91 -1.38 13.88 -3.24
C SER A 91 -2.73 14.05 -3.94
N LYS A 92 -3.85 14.01 -3.21
CA LYS A 92 -5.19 14.28 -3.77
C LYS A 92 -5.32 15.67 -4.39
N ALA A 93 -4.65 16.67 -3.83
CA ALA A 93 -4.63 18.02 -4.40
C ALA A 93 -3.90 18.06 -5.74
N LYS A 94 -2.80 17.30 -5.90
CA LYS A 94 -2.13 17.12 -7.19
C LYS A 94 -3.07 16.45 -8.20
N VAL A 95 -3.79 15.41 -7.79
CA VAL A 95 -4.75 14.69 -8.64
C VAL A 95 -5.83 15.59 -9.23
N LYS A 96 -6.34 16.55 -8.47
CA LYS A 96 -7.36 17.51 -8.96
C LYS A 96 -6.89 18.35 -10.15
N LYS A 97 -5.58 18.51 -10.35
CA LYS A 97 -4.99 19.27 -11.47
C LYS A 97 -4.76 18.41 -12.72
N LEU A 98 -4.99 17.10 -12.63
CA LEU A 98 -4.75 16.15 -13.73
C LEU A 98 -5.93 16.09 -14.71
N GLY A 99 -5.70 15.50 -15.88
CA GLY A 99 -6.75 15.25 -16.87
C GLY A 99 -7.89 14.37 -16.33
N LYS A 100 -9.11 14.55 -16.88
CA LYS A 100 -10.33 13.83 -16.43
C LYS A 100 -10.16 12.30 -16.43
N SER A 101 -9.48 11.76 -17.44
CA SER A 101 -9.21 10.32 -17.56
C SER A 101 -8.37 9.79 -16.40
N LEU A 102 -7.36 10.57 -15.97
CA LEU A 102 -6.45 10.17 -14.89
C LEU A 102 -7.13 10.31 -13.53
N GLN A 103 -7.93 11.36 -13.33
CA GLN A 103 -8.79 11.47 -12.15
C GLN A 103 -9.76 10.29 -12.03
N TYR A 104 -10.35 9.83 -13.14
CA TYR A 104 -11.24 8.67 -13.14
C TYR A 104 -10.51 7.37 -12.78
N LEU A 105 -9.33 7.13 -13.37
CA LEU A 105 -8.49 5.99 -13.02
C LEU A 105 -8.18 5.98 -11.52
N LEU A 106 -7.69 7.10 -10.98
CA LEU A 106 -7.32 7.21 -9.57
C LEU A 106 -8.51 7.04 -8.63
N LYS A 107 -9.69 7.54 -9.00
CA LYS A 107 -10.92 7.30 -8.23
C LYS A 107 -11.28 5.82 -8.17
N ARG A 108 -11.05 5.08 -9.26
CA ARG A 108 -11.28 3.63 -9.32
C ARG A 108 -10.28 2.86 -8.46
N LEU A 109 -9.00 3.24 -8.50
CA LEU A 109 -7.98 2.66 -7.60
C LEU A 109 -8.32 2.93 -6.13
N ASP A 110 -8.64 4.18 -5.79
CA ASP A 110 -9.05 4.59 -4.44
C ASP A 110 -10.29 3.83 -3.94
N HIS A 111 -11.25 3.55 -4.83
CA HIS A 111 -12.40 2.71 -4.49
C HIS A 111 -11.98 1.30 -4.08
N PHE A 112 -11.07 0.67 -4.82
CA PHE A 112 -10.55 -0.65 -4.44
C PHE A 112 -9.75 -0.62 -3.14
N ILE A 113 -9.04 0.46 -2.84
CA ILE A 113 -8.24 0.58 -1.61
C ILE A 113 -9.13 0.88 -0.38
N LYS A 114 -10.24 1.60 -0.55
CA LYS A 114 -11.15 1.95 0.55
C LYS A 114 -12.27 0.96 0.78
N ASN A 115 -12.44 -0.03 -0.11
CA ASN A 115 -13.50 -1.01 0.03
C ASN A 115 -13.18 -2.03 1.13
N ASP A 116 -13.70 -1.81 2.33
CA ASP A 116 -13.43 -2.65 3.50
C ASP A 116 -13.91 -4.10 3.40
N LYS A 117 -14.75 -4.41 2.40
CA LYS A 117 -15.21 -5.77 2.12
C LYS A 117 -14.16 -6.58 1.35
N LEU A 118 -13.21 -5.92 0.68
CA LEU A 118 -12.11 -6.58 0.00
C LEU A 118 -11.00 -6.92 1.00
N SER A 119 -10.34 -8.05 0.77
CA SER A 119 -9.05 -8.34 1.40
C SER A 119 -7.94 -7.46 0.81
N LEU A 120 -6.83 -7.32 1.54
CA LEU A 120 -5.68 -6.56 1.06
C LEU A 120 -5.15 -7.15 -0.26
N LYS A 121 -5.04 -8.49 -0.32
CA LYS A 121 -4.62 -9.21 -1.51
C LYS A 121 -5.56 -8.97 -2.69
N LYS A 122 -6.87 -9.04 -2.49
CA LYS A 122 -7.84 -8.83 -3.57
C LYS A 122 -7.83 -7.39 -4.08
N ALA A 123 -7.67 -6.41 -3.19
CA ALA A 123 -7.53 -5.01 -3.59
C ALA A 123 -6.28 -4.78 -4.44
N LYS A 124 -5.13 -5.35 -4.03
CA LYS A 124 -3.87 -5.29 -4.80
C LYS A 124 -4.02 -5.86 -6.20
N VAL A 125 -4.66 -7.03 -6.32
CA VAL A 125 -4.93 -7.65 -7.63
C VAL A 125 -5.78 -6.74 -8.51
N LEU A 126 -6.89 -6.19 -7.98
CA LEU A 126 -7.79 -5.32 -8.75
C LEU A 126 -7.11 -4.02 -9.20
N VAL A 127 -6.22 -3.47 -8.38
CA VAL A 127 -5.42 -2.29 -8.73
C VAL A 127 -4.46 -2.65 -9.85
N GLY A 128 -3.67 -3.73 -9.70
CA GLY A 128 -2.72 -4.17 -10.72
C GLY A 128 -3.40 -4.46 -12.06
N GLU A 129 -4.55 -5.15 -12.05
CA GLU A 129 -5.37 -5.38 -13.24
C GLU A 129 -5.87 -4.08 -13.86
N THR A 130 -6.26 -3.09 -13.04
CA THR A 130 -6.75 -1.80 -13.54
C THR A 130 -5.66 -0.97 -14.18
N LEU A 131 -4.45 -0.97 -13.60
CA LEU A 131 -3.28 -0.31 -14.18
C LEU A 131 -2.83 -1.02 -15.46
N LYS A 132 -2.73 -2.35 -15.46
CA LYS A 132 -2.36 -3.14 -16.64
C LYS A 132 -3.27 -2.91 -17.85
N ASN A 133 -4.57 -2.69 -17.60
CA ASN A 133 -5.57 -2.45 -18.63
C ASN A 133 -5.78 -0.96 -18.95
N ALA A 134 -5.05 -0.05 -18.29
CA ALA A 134 -5.12 1.37 -18.59
C ALA A 134 -4.45 1.65 -19.95
N LYS A 135 -4.89 2.73 -20.61
CA LYS A 135 -4.30 3.15 -21.89
C LYS A 135 -2.83 3.56 -21.67
N PRO A 136 -1.90 3.27 -22.59
CA PRO A 136 -0.50 3.65 -22.45
C PRO A 136 -0.27 5.13 -22.18
N GLU A 137 -1.03 6.01 -22.83
CA GLU A 137 -0.93 7.47 -22.61
C GLU A 137 -1.35 7.85 -21.19
N LEU A 138 -2.31 7.13 -20.62
CA LEU A 138 -2.79 7.34 -19.26
C LEU A 138 -1.78 6.85 -18.22
N LEU A 139 -1.04 5.78 -18.52
CA LEU A 139 0.05 5.28 -17.69
C LEU A 139 1.24 6.23 -17.70
N LYS A 140 1.56 6.79 -18.88
CA LYS A 140 2.59 7.82 -19.01
C LYS A 140 2.25 9.06 -18.18
N ASP A 141 1.02 9.59 -18.29
CA ASP A 141 0.59 10.73 -17.47
C ASP A 141 0.60 10.40 -15.96
N TYR A 142 0.35 9.15 -15.60
CA TYR A 142 0.37 8.66 -14.22
C TYR A 142 1.81 8.62 -13.65
N GLU A 143 2.77 8.11 -14.44
CA GLU A 143 4.20 8.07 -14.12
C GLU A 143 4.81 9.48 -14.06
N GLU A 144 4.53 10.33 -15.05
CA GLU A 144 5.02 11.72 -15.10
C GLU A 144 4.49 12.57 -13.93
N ALA A 145 3.27 12.29 -13.47
CA ALA A 145 2.71 12.91 -12.28
C ALA A 145 3.27 12.34 -10.95
N ASN A 146 4.18 11.36 -11.02
CA ASN A 146 4.81 10.66 -9.91
C ASN A 146 3.78 10.18 -8.88
N LEU A 147 2.79 9.43 -9.36
CA LEU A 147 1.63 9.05 -8.55
C LEU A 147 1.77 7.71 -7.81
N ASP A 148 2.88 7.00 -7.98
CA ASP A 148 3.17 5.76 -7.25
C ASP A 148 3.16 5.98 -5.73
N ASP A 149 3.71 7.12 -5.31
CA ASP A 149 3.67 7.62 -3.94
C ASP A 149 2.24 7.73 -3.39
N VAL A 150 1.26 8.08 -4.22
CA VAL A 150 -0.13 8.25 -3.79
C VAL A 150 -0.76 6.91 -3.45
N TYR A 151 -0.44 5.90 -4.26
CA TYR A 151 -0.97 4.56 -4.11
C TYR A 151 -0.35 3.83 -2.91
N GLN A 152 0.98 3.84 -2.81
CA GLN A 152 1.70 3.21 -1.71
C GLN A 152 1.29 3.80 -0.36
N ARG A 153 1.11 5.13 -0.28
CA ARG A 153 0.65 5.81 0.93
C ARG A 153 -0.78 5.45 1.33
N HIS A 154 -1.64 5.13 0.37
CA HIS A 154 -3.01 4.70 0.66
C HIS A 154 -3.06 3.26 1.22
N GLU A 155 -2.18 2.37 0.77
CA GLU A 155 -2.01 1.07 1.42
C GLU A 155 -1.43 1.22 2.84
N GLN A 156 -0.48 2.14 3.01
CA GLN A 156 0.14 2.44 4.30
C GLN A 156 -0.86 2.95 5.35
N GLN A 157 -1.97 3.60 4.95
CA GLN A 157 -3.01 4.03 5.90
C GLN A 157 -3.69 2.86 6.63
N VAL A 158 -3.52 1.62 6.16
CA VAL A 158 -3.99 0.42 6.87
C VAL A 158 -3.10 0.12 8.09
N PHE A 159 -1.81 0.46 8.03
CA PHE A 159 -0.81 0.17 9.05
C PHE A 159 -0.91 1.12 10.24
N TYR A 160 -1.23 2.38 9.99
CA TYR A 160 -1.34 3.35 11.06
C TYR A 160 -2.65 3.20 11.80
N PHE A 161 -2.48 2.63 12.99
CA PHE A 161 -3.50 2.31 13.98
C PHE A 161 -4.57 3.39 14.08
N THR A 162 -5.83 2.94 14.04
CA THR A 162 -7.00 3.82 14.06
C THR A 162 -7.27 4.30 15.48
N THR A 163 -6.45 5.23 15.96
CA THR A 163 -6.63 5.91 17.25
C THR A 163 -7.38 7.24 17.07
N LYS A 164 -8.70 7.10 16.93
CA LYS A 164 -9.79 7.89 17.53
C LYS A 164 -11.08 7.50 16.81
#